data_AF-W9V998-F1
#
_entry.id   AF-W9V998-F1
#
_cell.length_a   1.000
_cell.length_b   1.000
_cell.length_c   1.000
_cell.angle_alpha   90.00
_cell.angle_beta   90.00
_cell.angle_gamma   90.00
#
_symmetry.space_group_name_H-M   'P 1'
#
loop_
_entity.id
_entity.type
_entity.pdbx_description
1 polymer ?
#
loop_
_entity_poly.entity_id
_entity_poly.type
_entity_poly.pdbx_seq_one_letter_code
_entity_poly.pdbx_strand_id
1 'polypeptide(L)'
;MLKSIIPPAVGLAIGLGLFGASADASETLDGRVLWERAEGPTGKSCASCHSPLEETMRGRAATYPKFIAAMDREVTLEQRINGCRRKALGVEPWAPDAPELEAVAELLRSLD
;
A
#
# COMPACT_ATOMS: atom_id res chain seq x y z
N MET A 1 -9.18 -40.39 45.62
CA MET A 1 -9.06 -41.40 44.55
C MET A 1 -10.27 -41.21 43.63
N LEU A 2 -10.24 -40.25 42.71
CA LEU A 2 -9.79 -40.30 41.31
C LEU A 2 -10.64 -41.25 40.41
N LYS A 3 -11.11 -40.67 39.28
CA LYS A 3 -11.92 -41.18 38.13
C LYS A 3 -13.43 -40.92 38.31
N SER A 4 -14.07 -39.90 37.74
CA SER A 4 -13.94 -39.23 36.43
C SER A 4 -14.03 -40.18 35.24
N ILE A 5 -15.26 -40.40 34.74
CA ILE A 5 -15.56 -40.87 33.39
C ILE A 5 -16.82 -40.11 32.94
N ILE A 6 -16.61 -38.99 32.25
CA ILE A 6 -17.61 -38.24 31.47
C ILE A 6 -17.17 -38.39 30.00
N PRO A 7 -18.08 -38.67 29.05
CA PRO A 7 -17.76 -39.11 27.70
C PRO A 7 -17.12 -38.01 26.83
N PRO A 8 -16.33 -38.36 25.80
CA PRO A 8 -15.90 -37.39 24.80
C PRO A 8 -17.07 -37.12 23.84
N ALA A 9 -17.81 -36.04 24.08
CA ALA A 9 -18.65 -35.44 23.07
C ALA A 9 -17.73 -34.85 21.99
N VAL A 10 -17.81 -35.43 20.79
CA VAL A 10 -17.21 -34.94 19.56
C VAL A 10 -17.73 -33.53 19.30
N GLY A 11 -16.91 -32.54 19.65
CA GLY A 11 -17.11 -31.15 19.31
C GLY A 11 -16.83 -30.96 17.82
N LEU A 12 -17.91 -30.77 17.07
CA LEU A 12 -17.91 -30.36 15.67
C LEU A 12 -17.15 -29.02 15.55
N ALA A 13 -15.90 -29.09 15.10
CA ALA A 13 -15.14 -27.92 14.69
C ALA A 13 -15.73 -27.37 13.39
N ILE A 14 -16.69 -26.45 13.50
CA ILE A 14 -17.04 -25.58 12.38
C ILE A 14 -15.89 -24.58 12.27
N GLY A 15 -14.90 -24.94 11.47
CA GLY A 15 -13.92 -24.00 10.95
C GLY A 15 -14.65 -23.00 10.07
N LEU A 16 -14.95 -21.82 10.61
CA LEU A 16 -15.29 -20.66 9.79
C LEU A 16 -13.98 -20.12 9.20
N GLY A 17 -13.48 -20.84 8.20
CA GLY A 17 -12.46 -20.34 7.31
C GLY A 17 -13.04 -19.23 6.45
N LEU A 18 -12.26 -18.15 6.32
CA LEU A 18 -12.03 -17.48 5.04
C LEU A 18 -13.27 -16.97 4.29
N PHE A 19 -13.86 -15.90 4.80
CA PHE A 19 -14.12 -14.74 3.93
C PHE A 19 -13.16 -13.66 4.45
N GLY A 20 -11.89 -13.60 4.02
CA GLY A 20 -11.53 -13.46 2.62
C GLY A 20 -12.05 -12.09 2.19
N ALA A 21 -11.23 -11.06 2.37
CA ALA A 21 -11.52 -9.66 2.05
C ALA A 21 -12.27 -9.56 0.72
N SER A 22 -13.56 -9.29 0.80
CA SER A 22 -14.32 -8.80 -0.35
C SER A 22 -14.31 -7.29 -0.19
N ALA A 23 -13.23 -6.68 -0.69
CA ALA A 23 -13.23 -5.27 -0.97
C ALA A 23 -14.28 -5.06 -2.07
N ASP A 24 -15.46 -4.59 -1.68
CA ASP A 24 -16.38 -3.96 -2.61
C ASP A 24 -15.68 -2.69 -3.11
N ALA A 25 -15.02 -2.83 -4.26
CA ALA A 25 -14.34 -1.78 -4.99
C ALA A 25 -15.37 -0.78 -5.54
N SER A 26 -15.84 0.13 -4.69
CA SER A 26 -16.35 1.46 -5.08
C SER A 26 -16.45 2.38 -3.85
N GLU A 27 -15.45 2.34 -2.97
CA GLU A 27 -15.13 3.47 -2.11
C GLU A 27 -14.02 4.25 -2.82
N THR A 28 -14.24 5.53 -3.11
CA THR A 28 -13.22 6.39 -3.72
C THR A 28 -12.00 6.40 -2.81
N LEU A 29 -10.93 5.70 -3.22
CA LEU A 29 -9.67 5.69 -2.49
C LEU A 29 -9.07 7.10 -2.53
N ASP A 30 -8.88 7.69 -1.36
CA ASP A 30 -8.24 9.00 -1.23
C ASP A 30 -6.72 8.84 -1.22
N GLY A 31 -6.06 9.38 -2.25
CA GLY A 31 -4.60 9.37 -2.37
C GLY A 31 -3.89 10.03 -1.19
N ARG A 32 -4.47 11.06 -0.56
CA ARG A 32 -3.88 11.74 0.60
C ARG A 32 -3.90 10.86 1.84
N VAL A 33 -4.99 10.13 2.05
CA VAL A 33 -5.06 9.14 3.15
C VAL A 33 -3.99 8.07 2.95
N LEU A 34 -3.80 7.57 1.73
CA LEU A 34 -2.74 6.61 1.41
C LEU A 34 -1.34 7.21 1.59
N TRP A 35 -1.14 8.47 1.23
CA TRP A 35 0.13 9.19 1.38
C TRP A 35 0.57 9.35 2.84
N GLU A 36 -0.39 9.57 3.73
CA GLU A 36 -0.17 9.79 5.17
C GLU A 36 -0.10 8.48 5.97
N ARG A 37 -0.66 7.39 5.42
CA ARG A 37 -0.71 6.08 6.10
C ARG A 37 0.68 5.49 6.31
N ALA A 38 1.02 5.25 7.57
CA ALA A 38 2.21 4.48 7.92
C ALA A 38 2.03 3.00 7.57
N GLU A 39 3.05 2.40 6.96
CA GLU A 39 3.00 1.01 6.53
C GLU A 39 4.37 0.33 6.58
N GLY A 40 4.35 -1.00 6.53
CA GLY A 40 5.55 -1.81 6.50
C GLY A 40 6.35 -1.86 7.80
N PRO A 41 7.48 -2.58 7.78
CA PRO A 41 8.31 -2.79 8.97
C PRO A 41 8.99 -1.50 9.45
N THR A 42 9.07 -0.47 8.61
CA THR A 42 9.65 0.82 8.97
C THR A 42 8.69 1.71 9.79
N GLY A 43 7.38 1.42 9.75
CA GLY A 43 6.36 2.26 10.39
C GLY A 43 6.28 3.68 9.84
N LYS A 44 6.79 3.91 8.62
CA LYS A 44 6.80 5.22 7.95
C LYS A 44 5.73 5.31 6.88
N SER A 45 5.34 6.53 6.57
CA SER A 45 4.50 6.89 5.43
C SER A 45 5.28 7.66 4.39
N CYS A 46 4.68 7.95 3.22
CA CYS A 46 5.27 8.85 2.23
C CYS A 46 5.51 10.24 2.86
N ALA A 47 4.53 10.74 3.61
CA ALA A 47 4.59 12.00 4.34
C ALA A 47 5.72 12.06 5.40
N SER A 48 6.22 10.91 5.87
CA SER A 48 7.33 10.88 6.85
C SER A 48 8.65 11.41 6.28
N CYS A 49 8.82 11.44 4.95
CA CYS A 49 10.01 11.98 4.30
C CYS A 49 9.69 13.09 3.28
N HIS A 50 8.47 13.13 2.76
CA HIS A 50 8.02 14.12 1.78
C HIS A 50 6.94 15.01 2.40
N SER A 51 7.38 15.86 3.34
CA SER A 51 6.53 16.84 4.02
C SER A 51 7.21 18.22 4.04
N PRO A 52 6.46 19.31 3.79
CA PRO A 52 5.05 19.34 3.38
C PRO A 52 4.84 18.76 1.97
N LEU A 53 3.69 18.13 1.71
CA LEU A 53 3.41 17.48 0.43
C LEU A 53 3.47 18.50 -0.73
N GLU A 54 2.80 19.62 -0.55
CA GLU A 54 2.62 20.69 -1.53
C GLU A 54 3.90 21.48 -1.84
N GLU A 55 4.91 21.38 -0.99
CA GLU A 55 6.22 22.00 -1.20
C GLU A 55 7.22 21.01 -1.80
N THR A 56 7.23 19.77 -1.29
CA THR A 56 8.23 18.78 -1.69
C THR A 56 7.90 18.12 -3.02
N MET A 57 6.61 17.90 -3.32
CA MET A 57 6.16 17.15 -4.49
C MET A 57 5.58 18.02 -5.63
N ARG A 58 5.45 19.34 -5.43
CA ARG A 58 4.90 20.24 -6.46
C ARG A 58 5.62 20.12 -7.79
N GLY A 59 4.84 19.96 -8.87
CA GLY A 59 5.31 19.79 -10.25
C GLY A 59 6.19 18.55 -10.48
N ARG A 60 6.39 17.66 -9.50
CA ARG A 60 7.27 16.49 -9.66
C ARG A 60 6.67 15.44 -10.57
N ALA A 61 5.35 15.25 -10.51
CA ALA A 61 4.62 14.29 -11.34
C ALA A 61 4.81 14.58 -12.84
N ALA A 62 4.72 15.84 -13.24
CA ALA A 62 4.90 16.31 -14.62
C ALA A 62 6.31 16.03 -15.20
N THR A 63 7.29 15.70 -14.36
CA THR A 63 8.65 15.33 -14.82
C THR A 63 8.79 13.88 -15.26
N TYR A 64 7.72 13.08 -15.17
CA TYR A 64 7.69 11.68 -15.57
C TYR A 64 6.81 11.49 -16.83
N PRO A 65 7.11 10.48 -17.69
CA PRO A 65 8.20 9.52 -17.56
C PRO A 65 9.57 10.17 -17.76
N LYS A 66 10.61 9.58 -17.15
CA LYS A 66 11.99 10.04 -17.36
C LYS A 66 13.01 8.91 -17.34
N PHE A 67 14.09 9.11 -18.07
CA PHE A 67 15.23 8.22 -18.03
C PHE A 67 15.96 8.35 -16.68
N ILE A 68 16.17 7.23 -16.00
CA ILE A 68 16.94 7.17 -14.75
C ILE A 68 18.22 6.40 -15.03
N ALA A 69 19.36 7.10 -15.10
CA ALA A 69 20.66 6.51 -15.41
C ALA A 69 21.05 5.36 -14.46
N ALA A 70 20.73 5.47 -13.17
CA ALA A 70 20.99 4.42 -12.18
C ALA A 70 20.20 3.11 -12.44
N MET A 71 19.17 3.16 -13.28
CA MET A 71 18.37 2.00 -13.69
C MET A 71 18.53 1.69 -15.19
N ASP A 72 19.30 2.50 -15.92
CA ASP A 72 19.52 2.43 -17.36
C ASP A 72 18.24 2.25 -18.19
N ARG A 73 17.16 2.94 -17.79
CA ARG A 73 15.86 2.86 -18.45
C ARG A 73 14.96 4.04 -18.13
N GLU A 74 13.92 4.22 -18.94
CA GLU A 74 12.80 5.09 -18.61
C GLU A 74 11.97 4.52 -17.46
N VAL A 75 11.52 5.41 -16.59
CA VAL A 75 10.73 5.09 -15.40
C VAL A 75 9.50 5.99 -15.39
N THR A 76 8.33 5.38 -15.18
CA THR A 76 7.05 6.11 -15.01
C THR A 76 6.89 6.62 -13.57
N LEU A 77 5.91 7.49 -13.34
CA LEU A 77 5.61 7.97 -11.99
C LEU A 77 5.22 6.81 -11.06
N GLU A 78 4.39 5.89 -11.55
CA GLU A 78 3.87 4.73 -10.83
C GLU A 78 5.00 3.76 -10.46
N GLN A 79 5.92 3.53 -11.41
CA GLN A 79 7.13 2.74 -11.16
C GLN A 79 8.04 3.42 -10.12
N ARG A 80 8.12 4.76 -10.12
CA ARG A 80 8.87 5.50 -9.10
C ARG A 80 8.23 5.35 -7.72
N ILE A 81 6.90 5.50 -7.62
CA ILE A 81 6.14 5.32 -6.38
C ILE A 81 6.40 3.92 -5.81
N ASN A 82 6.23 2.89 -6.64
CA ASN A 82 6.48 1.49 -6.26
C ASN A 82 7.95 1.24 -5.88
N GLY A 83 8.89 1.91 -6.54
CA GLY A 83 10.30 1.89 -6.15
C GLY A 83 10.54 2.48 -4.75
N CYS A 84 9.86 3.57 -4.40
CA CYS A 84 9.91 4.16 -3.05
C CYS A 84 9.27 3.23 -2.01
N ARG A 85 8.09 2.66 -2.29
CA ARG A 85 7.42 1.68 -1.41
C ARG A 85 8.37 0.54 -1.02
N ARG A 86 8.97 -0.10 -2.02
CA ARG A 86 9.91 -1.22 -1.78
C ARG A 86 11.17 -0.79 -1.05
N LYS A 87 11.83 0.28 -1.52
CA LYS A 87 13.18 0.65 -1.03
C LYS A 87 13.15 1.44 0.28
N ALA A 88 12.17 2.32 0.46
CA ALA A 88 12.10 3.23 1.61
C ALA A 88 11.16 2.74 2.72
N LEU A 89 10.05 2.08 2.36
CA LEU A 89 9.06 1.62 3.34
C LEU A 89 9.20 0.12 3.67
N GLY A 90 9.83 -0.65 2.78
CA GLY A 90 10.03 -2.09 2.95
C GLY A 90 8.75 -2.91 2.72
N VAL A 91 7.82 -2.39 1.93
CA VAL A 91 6.57 -3.06 1.55
C VAL A 91 6.59 -3.47 0.09
N GLU A 92 5.78 -4.47 -0.28
CA GLU A 92 5.66 -4.82 -1.68
C GLU A 92 5.04 -3.67 -2.49
N PRO A 93 5.50 -3.50 -3.75
CA PRO A 93 4.82 -2.66 -4.72
C PRO A 93 3.35 -3.02 -4.85
N TRP A 94 2.54 -2.02 -5.12
CA TRP A 94 1.20 -2.26 -5.62
C TRP A 94 1.27 -2.85 -7.03
N ALA A 95 0.22 -3.58 -7.42
CA ALA A 95 0.06 -4.04 -8.79
C ALA A 95 0.00 -2.82 -9.75
N PRO A 96 0.42 -2.97 -11.02
CA PRO A 96 0.45 -1.86 -11.98
C PRO A 96 -0.89 -1.15 -12.19
N ASP A 97 -2.00 -1.86 -12.01
CA ASP A 97 -3.39 -1.42 -12.16
C ASP A 97 -4.12 -1.27 -10.81
N ALA A 98 -3.39 -1.34 -9.69
CA ALA A 98 -3.98 -1.20 -8.37
C ALA A 98 -4.56 0.21 -8.17
N PRO A 99 -5.79 0.33 -7.65
CA PRO A 99 -6.43 1.63 -7.49
C PRO A 99 -5.73 2.52 -6.45
N GLU A 100 -5.00 1.95 -5.48
CA GLU A 100 -4.17 2.71 -4.55
C GLU A 100 -2.99 3.40 -5.24
N LEU A 101 -2.38 2.73 -6.22
CA LEU A 101 -1.27 3.29 -7.00
C LEU A 101 -1.76 4.47 -7.83
N GLU A 102 -2.91 4.32 -8.47
CA GLU A 102 -3.52 5.39 -9.25
C GLU A 102 -3.96 6.56 -8.35
N ALA A 103 -4.59 6.29 -7.20
CA ALA A 103 -5.01 7.33 -6.27
C ALA A 103 -3.84 8.19 -5.77
N VAL A 104 -2.69 7.59 -5.45
CA VAL A 104 -1.48 8.34 -5.07
C VAL A 104 -0.85 9.05 -6.26
N ALA A 105 -0.82 8.42 -7.44
CA ALA A 105 -0.31 9.07 -8.65
C ALA A 105 -1.13 10.32 -9.00
N GLU A 106 -2.46 10.24 -8.90
CA GLU A 106 -3.37 11.34 -9.16
C GLU A 106 -3.22 12.47 -8.14
N LEU A 107 -3.09 12.15 -6.85
CA LEU A 107 -2.74 13.14 -5.84
C LEU A 107 -1.50 13.92 -6.26
N LEU A 108 -0.44 13.24 -6.70
CA LEU A 108 0.81 13.90 -7.10
C LEU A 108 0.66 14.72 -8.40
N ARG A 109 -0.16 14.28 -9.35
CA ARG A 109 -0.46 15.03 -10.58
C ARG A 109 -1.30 16.28 -10.29
N SER A 110 -2.13 16.26 -9.26
CA SER A 110 -2.90 17.45 -8.84
C SER A 110 -2.06 18.57 -8.23
N LEU A 111 -0.76 18.34 -7.99
CA LEU A 111 0.16 19.28 -7.32
C LEU A 111 0.98 20.12 -8.30
N ASP A 112 0.46 20.45 -9.48
CA ASP A 112 1.16 21.28 -10.46
C ASP A 112 1.57 22.68 -9.91
#